data_AF-A0A1I3DDD3-F1
#
_entry.id   AF-A0A1I3DDD3-F1
#
_cell.length_a   1.000
_cell.length_b   1.000
_cell.length_c   1.000
_cell.angle_alpha   90.00
_cell.angle_beta   90.00
_cell.angle_gamma   90.00
#
_symmetry.space_group_name_H-M   'P 1'
#
loop_
_entity.id
_entity.type
_entity.pdbx_description
1 polymer ?
#
loop_
_entity_poly.entity_id
_entity_poly.type
_entity_poly.pdbx_seq_one_letter_code
_entity_poly.pdbx_strand_id
1 'polypeptide(L)'
;MFHAINARKARFDRVIDGVGKQPREDLITSALFGTIQFLSAPAQKLALKALIGQELRGDAEIFLWPYLRHPEENAEPDVVLRIRTDDGPAYWIVEVKWGAPLGDEQVGREVRTLRDGECLRGGLPAENRNVIGYTLLGAEMKHTEAMQVAEGEFSKLTFHSLTWPAVTERLRRLSTEKNDDPGLISWTRTAEDFLRGTPKGSVLGSWPPDIMMPPAASFTFAAGRQFDPGNAVGSVPAAQFNFTERHK
;
A
#
# COMPACT_ATOMS: atom_id res chain seq x y z
N MET A 1 -8.91 3.40 -8.64
CA MET A 1 -9.44 4.77 -8.42
C MET A 1 -10.96 4.81 -8.30
N PHE A 2 -11.74 4.25 -9.24
CA PHE A 2 -13.21 4.27 -9.19
C PHE A 2 -13.82 3.63 -7.93
N HIS A 3 -13.22 2.55 -7.39
CA HIS A 3 -13.70 1.96 -6.14
C HIS A 3 -13.56 2.90 -4.94
N ALA A 4 -12.47 3.65 -4.82
CA ALA A 4 -12.29 4.63 -3.75
C ALA A 4 -13.32 5.78 -3.83
N ILE A 5 -13.67 6.20 -5.04
CA ILE A 5 -14.70 7.22 -5.26
C ILE A 5 -16.09 6.67 -4.91
N ASN A 6 -16.43 5.47 -5.40
CA ASN A 6 -17.72 4.82 -5.12
C ASN A 6 -17.89 4.52 -3.63
N ALA A 7 -16.82 4.15 -2.93
CA ALA A 7 -16.81 3.92 -1.49
C ALA A 7 -16.79 5.21 -0.65
N ARG A 8 -16.81 6.39 -1.29
CA ARG A 8 -16.68 7.74 -0.68
C ARG A 8 -15.38 7.95 0.11
N LYS A 9 -14.36 7.15 -0.18
CA LYS A 9 -13.02 7.21 0.41
C LYS A 9 -12.15 8.32 -0.19
N ALA A 10 -12.31 8.53 -1.50
CA ALA A 10 -11.74 9.67 -2.20
C ALA A 10 -12.86 10.58 -2.70
N ARG A 11 -12.78 11.89 -2.44
CA ARG A 11 -13.60 12.90 -3.12
C ARG A 11 -12.73 13.59 -4.18
N PHE A 12 -13.26 13.75 -5.39
CA PHE A 12 -12.52 14.31 -6.54
C PHE A 12 -11.98 15.72 -6.26
N ASP A 13 -12.73 16.55 -5.54
CA ASP A 13 -12.35 17.91 -5.10
C ASP A 13 -11.05 17.90 -4.26
N ARG A 14 -10.89 16.92 -3.36
CA ARG A 14 -9.72 16.82 -2.47
C ARG A 14 -8.50 16.16 -3.11
N VAL A 15 -8.67 15.45 -4.22
CA VAL A 15 -7.57 14.89 -5.02
C VAL A 15 -6.87 15.99 -5.83
N ILE A 16 -7.62 17.04 -6.21
CA ILE A 16 -7.15 18.14 -7.05
C ILE A 16 -6.48 19.26 -6.23
N ASP A 17 -6.98 19.55 -5.02
CA ASP A 17 -6.61 20.78 -4.29
C ASP A 17 -5.53 20.62 -3.20
N GLY A 18 -4.89 19.46 -3.05
CA GLY A 18 -3.76 19.31 -2.11
C GLY A 18 -4.10 19.51 -0.61
N VAL A 19 -5.38 19.52 -0.23
CA VAL A 19 -5.84 19.84 1.13
C VAL A 19 -5.70 18.64 2.09
N GLY A 20 -4.75 18.70 3.01
CA GLY A 20 -4.75 18.14 4.38
C GLY A 20 -4.78 16.62 4.61
N LYS A 21 -5.60 15.87 3.87
CA LYS A 21 -5.69 14.40 3.91
C LYS A 21 -5.82 13.91 2.48
N GLN A 22 -4.69 13.67 1.82
CA GLN A 22 -4.72 13.02 0.52
C GLN A 22 -5.12 11.54 0.73
N PRO A 23 -6.13 11.01 0.02
CA PRO A 23 -6.57 9.62 0.12
C PRO A 23 -5.58 8.68 -0.57
N ARG A 24 -4.28 8.81 -0.25
CA ARG A 24 -3.19 8.10 -0.94
C ARG A 24 -3.34 6.60 -0.77
N GLU A 25 -3.53 6.16 0.48
CA GLU A 25 -3.74 4.75 0.84
C GLU A 25 -4.96 4.20 0.09
N ASP A 26 -6.10 4.87 0.16
CA ASP A 26 -7.31 4.44 -0.56
C ASP A 26 -7.13 4.38 -2.09
N LEU A 27 -6.41 5.34 -2.68
CA LEU A 27 -6.10 5.34 -4.11
C LEU A 27 -5.18 4.18 -4.50
N ILE A 28 -4.16 3.91 -3.68
CA ILE A 28 -3.24 2.79 -3.87
C ILE A 28 -3.99 1.46 -3.73
N THR A 29 -4.74 1.28 -2.65
CA THR A 29 -5.60 0.11 -2.41
C THR A 29 -6.52 -0.12 -3.61
N SER A 30 -7.20 0.93 -4.08
CA SER A 30 -8.09 0.84 -5.24
C SER A 30 -7.37 0.50 -6.55
N ALA A 31 -6.17 1.05 -6.76
CA ALA A 31 -5.40 0.82 -7.98
C ALA A 31 -4.83 -0.60 -8.03
N LEU A 32 -4.29 -1.07 -6.90
CA LEU A 32 -3.66 -2.38 -6.79
C LEU A 32 -4.68 -3.51 -6.71
N PHE A 33 -5.71 -3.40 -5.86
CA PHE A 33 -6.64 -4.51 -5.59
C PHE A 33 -7.95 -4.42 -6.37
N GLY A 34 -8.47 -3.21 -6.61
CA GLY A 34 -9.77 -3.04 -7.26
C GLY A 34 -9.83 -3.52 -8.72
N THR A 35 -8.67 -3.59 -9.38
CA THR A 35 -8.57 -4.06 -10.77
C THR A 35 -8.31 -5.56 -10.88
N ILE A 36 -7.83 -6.20 -9.80
CA ILE A 36 -7.51 -7.64 -9.78
C ILE A 36 -8.76 -8.49 -9.98
N GLN A 37 -9.93 -8.04 -9.51
CA GLN A 37 -11.19 -8.78 -9.67
C GLN A 37 -11.61 -9.00 -11.14
N PHE A 38 -11.01 -8.27 -12.09
CA PHE A 38 -11.27 -8.42 -13.52
C PHE A 38 -10.29 -9.37 -14.22
N LEU A 39 -9.30 -9.90 -13.48
CA LEU A 39 -8.35 -10.87 -14.00
C LEU A 39 -8.97 -12.28 -14.02
N SER A 40 -8.39 -13.16 -14.85
CA SER A 40 -8.66 -14.60 -14.77
C SER A 40 -8.28 -15.14 -13.39
N ALA A 41 -8.92 -16.21 -12.90
CA ALA A 41 -8.59 -16.77 -11.59
C ALA A 41 -7.08 -17.14 -11.43
N PRO A 42 -6.40 -17.74 -12.43
CA PRO A 42 -4.96 -17.95 -12.37
C PRO A 42 -4.15 -16.64 -12.28
N ALA A 43 -4.51 -15.63 -13.06
CA ALA A 43 -3.84 -14.32 -13.03
C ALA A 43 -4.08 -13.59 -11.69
N GLN A 44 -5.29 -13.66 -11.14
CA GLN A 44 -5.62 -13.11 -9.83
C GLN A 44 -4.75 -13.73 -8.73
N LYS A 45 -4.53 -15.06 -8.74
CA LYS A 45 -3.65 -15.72 -7.77
C LYS A 45 -2.21 -15.19 -7.85
N LEU A 46 -1.68 -15.02 -9.06
CA LEU A 46 -0.34 -14.48 -9.26
C LEU A 46 -0.23 -13.01 -8.81
N ALA A 47 -1.21 -12.19 -9.17
CA ALA A 47 -1.28 -10.78 -8.74
C ALA A 47 -1.34 -10.66 -7.22
N LEU A 48 -2.23 -11.42 -6.57
CA LEU A 48 -2.35 -11.44 -5.11
C LEU A 48 -1.07 -11.96 -4.45
N LYS A 49 -0.45 -13.04 -4.97
CA LYS A 49 0.84 -13.54 -4.46
C LYS A 49 1.93 -12.47 -4.49
N ALA A 50 2.02 -11.70 -5.58
CA ALA A 50 2.99 -10.61 -5.69
C ALA A 50 2.75 -9.51 -4.65
N LEU A 51 1.49 -9.13 -4.42
CA LEU A 51 1.11 -8.11 -3.45
C LEU A 51 1.25 -8.58 -2.01
N ILE A 52 0.64 -9.71 -1.64
CA ILE A 52 0.52 -10.12 -0.23
C ILE A 52 1.72 -10.94 0.26
N GLY A 53 2.55 -11.44 -0.66
CA GLY A 53 3.72 -12.27 -0.36
C GLY A 53 3.45 -13.72 -0.02
N GLN A 54 2.20 -14.15 -0.18
CA GLN A 54 1.74 -15.48 0.16
C GLN A 54 1.02 -16.09 -1.04
N GLU A 55 1.31 -17.36 -1.33
CA GLU A 55 0.53 -18.13 -2.27
C GLU A 55 -0.78 -18.58 -1.63
N LEU A 56 -1.90 -18.26 -2.30
CA LEU A 56 -3.23 -18.61 -1.85
C LEU A 56 -3.59 -20.02 -2.33
N ARG A 57 -4.10 -20.85 -1.42
CA ARG A 57 -4.49 -22.24 -1.72
C ARG A 57 -5.74 -22.36 -2.59
N GLY A 58 -6.50 -21.29 -2.74
CA GLY A 58 -7.77 -21.27 -3.47
C GLY A 58 -8.06 -19.93 -4.14
N ASP A 59 -9.20 -19.87 -4.83
CA ASP A 59 -9.67 -18.64 -5.47
C ASP A 59 -10.09 -17.63 -4.41
N ALA A 60 -9.84 -16.35 -4.67
CA ALA A 60 -10.01 -15.29 -3.70
C ALA A 60 -11.02 -14.24 -4.17
N GLU A 61 -12.04 -13.98 -3.36
CA GLU A 61 -12.93 -12.83 -3.52
C GLU A 61 -12.33 -11.63 -2.77
N ILE A 62 -12.35 -10.45 -3.39
CA ILE A 62 -11.72 -9.23 -2.87
C ILE A 62 -12.80 -8.28 -2.37
N PHE A 63 -12.76 -7.94 -1.09
CA PHE A 63 -13.65 -6.96 -0.46
C PHE A 63 -12.84 -5.74 -0.07
N LEU A 64 -13.21 -4.57 -0.58
CA LEU A 64 -12.53 -3.30 -0.30
C LEU A 64 -13.29 -2.53 0.78
N TRP A 65 -12.57 -2.11 1.83
CA TRP A 65 -13.09 -1.34 2.96
C TRP A 65 -14.39 -1.88 3.57
N PRO A 66 -14.46 -3.18 3.95
CA PRO A 66 -15.60 -3.66 4.70
C PRO A 66 -15.67 -2.93 6.05
N TYR A 67 -16.82 -2.34 6.37
CA TYR A 67 -17.04 -1.71 7.66
C TYR A 67 -17.55 -2.77 8.64
N LEU A 68 -16.68 -3.13 9.57
CA LEU A 68 -16.88 -4.19 10.55
C LEU A 68 -17.21 -3.59 11.91
N ARG A 69 -18.31 -4.05 12.50
CA ARG A 69 -18.79 -3.60 13.80
C ARG A 69 -18.80 -4.75 14.79
N HIS A 70 -18.09 -4.56 15.89
CA HIS A 70 -18.14 -5.38 17.09
C HIS A 70 -18.69 -4.51 18.26
N PRO A 71 -19.30 -5.07 19.32
CA PRO A 71 -19.87 -4.26 20.40
C PRO A 71 -18.89 -3.25 21.04
N GLU A 72 -17.62 -3.61 21.11
CA GLU A 72 -16.58 -2.81 21.80
C GLU A 72 -15.70 -2.01 20.83
N GLU A 73 -15.70 -2.35 19.55
CA GLU A 73 -14.75 -1.80 18.59
C GLU A 73 -15.28 -1.86 17.14
N ASN A 74 -14.80 -0.96 16.29
CA ASN A 74 -15.09 -0.98 14.85
C ASN A 74 -13.78 -0.98 14.07
N ALA A 75 -13.77 -1.66 12.93
CA ALA A 75 -12.66 -1.62 12.00
C ALA A 75 -13.13 -1.44 10.56
N GLU A 76 -12.24 -0.91 9.74
CA GLU A 76 -12.46 -0.80 8.31
C GLU A 76 -11.13 -1.11 7.60
N PRO A 77 -10.71 -2.39 7.57
CA PRO A 77 -9.47 -2.79 6.91
C PRO A 77 -9.51 -2.41 5.43
N ASP A 78 -8.36 -2.10 4.84
CA ASP A 78 -8.31 -1.71 3.42
C ASP A 78 -8.83 -2.80 2.48
N VAL A 79 -8.41 -4.05 2.70
CA VAL A 79 -8.82 -5.21 1.92
C VAL A 79 -9.05 -6.42 2.82
N VAL A 80 -10.10 -7.16 2.53
CA VAL A 80 -10.32 -8.51 3.03
C VAL A 80 -10.42 -9.45 1.85
N LEU A 81 -9.59 -10.50 1.85
CA LEU A 81 -9.66 -11.60 0.90
C LEU A 81 -10.46 -12.75 1.53
N ARG A 82 -11.45 -13.25 0.81
CA ARG A 82 -12.16 -14.49 1.15
C ARG A 82 -11.68 -15.59 0.21
N ILE A 83 -10.96 -16.56 0.74
CA ILE A 83 -10.33 -17.64 0.00
C ILE A 83 -11.20 -18.89 0.17
N ARG A 84 -11.58 -19.52 -0.95
CA ARG A 84 -12.31 -20.79 -0.91
C ARG A 84 -11.32 -21.92 -0.66
N THR A 85 -11.49 -22.65 0.43
CA THR A 85 -10.67 -23.82 0.78
C THR A 85 -11.56 -25.04 1.02
N ASP A 86 -10.97 -26.24 1.03
CA ASP A 86 -11.69 -27.49 1.28
C ASP A 86 -12.30 -27.52 2.69
N ASP A 87 -11.67 -26.84 3.66
CA ASP A 87 -12.11 -26.74 5.05
C ASP A 87 -13.14 -25.61 5.28
N GLY A 88 -13.55 -24.91 4.22
CA GLY A 88 -14.45 -23.75 4.27
C GLY A 88 -13.79 -22.42 3.89
N PRO A 89 -14.49 -21.29 4.09
CA PRO A 89 -13.96 -19.98 3.75
C PRO A 89 -12.86 -19.56 4.74
N ALA A 90 -11.70 -19.18 4.20
CA ALA A 90 -10.58 -18.63 4.96
C ALA A 90 -10.39 -17.15 4.61
N TYR A 91 -9.98 -16.34 5.58
CA TYR A 91 -9.93 -14.90 5.44
C TYR A 91 -8.54 -14.34 5.67
N TRP A 92 -8.15 -13.41 4.80
CA TRP A 92 -6.86 -12.72 4.88
C TRP A 92 -7.07 -11.21 4.87
N ILE A 93 -6.48 -10.49 5.82
CA ILE A 93 -6.56 -9.03 5.90
C ILE A 93 -5.35 -8.43 5.19
N VAL A 94 -5.54 -7.39 4.39
CA VAL A 94 -4.44 -6.57 3.87
C VAL A 94 -4.69 -5.12 4.25
N GLU A 95 -3.72 -4.53 4.94
CA GLU A 95 -3.71 -3.11 5.32
C GLU A 95 -2.62 -2.38 4.56
N VAL A 96 -2.94 -1.19 4.03
CA VAL A 96 -2.04 -0.42 3.17
C VAL A 96 -1.61 0.86 3.87
N LYS A 97 -0.31 1.01 4.10
CA LYS A 97 0.28 2.24 4.65
C LYS A 97 1.13 2.98 3.63
N TRP A 98 0.97 4.30 3.60
CA TRP A 98 1.79 5.21 2.81
C TRP A 98 2.47 6.26 3.70
N GLY A 99 3.29 5.79 4.64
CA GLY A 99 4.01 6.67 5.57
C GLY A 99 3.19 7.19 6.73
N ALA A 100 1.93 6.80 6.86
CA ALA A 100 1.20 6.93 8.12
C ALA A 100 1.64 5.81 9.09
N PRO A 101 1.66 6.05 10.41
CA PRO A 101 1.76 4.97 11.39
C PRO A 101 0.48 4.11 11.39
N LEU A 102 0.56 2.92 11.98
CA LEU A 102 -0.63 2.17 12.38
C LEU A 102 -1.31 2.93 13.54
N GLY A 103 -2.64 2.93 13.56
CA GLY A 103 -3.38 3.40 14.72
C GLY A 103 -3.24 2.47 15.91
N ASP A 104 -3.59 2.95 17.09
CA ASP A 104 -3.53 2.17 18.33
C ASP A 104 -4.36 0.88 18.20
N GLU A 105 -3.70 -0.24 18.51
CA GLU A 105 -4.21 -1.61 18.41
C GLU A 105 -4.90 -1.94 17.06
N GLN A 106 -4.56 -1.22 15.98
CA GLN A 106 -5.28 -1.31 14.72
C GLN A 106 -5.34 -2.74 14.18
N VAL A 107 -4.21 -3.46 14.20
CA VAL A 107 -4.10 -4.84 13.69
C VAL A 107 -5.02 -5.79 14.47
N GLY A 108 -4.97 -5.73 15.81
CA GLY A 108 -5.78 -6.61 16.65
C GLY A 108 -7.28 -6.33 16.51
N ARG A 109 -7.66 -5.05 16.45
CA ARG A 109 -9.03 -4.63 16.20
C ARG A 109 -9.55 -5.13 14.86
N GLU A 110 -8.76 -5.06 13.79
CA GLU A 110 -9.14 -5.59 12.48
C GLU A 110 -9.34 -7.12 12.50
N VAL A 111 -8.45 -7.85 13.16
CA VAL A 111 -8.58 -9.32 13.29
C VAL A 111 -9.83 -9.70 14.06
N ARG A 112 -10.06 -9.11 15.24
CA ARG A 112 -11.21 -9.42 16.11
C ARG A 112 -12.54 -9.02 15.49
N THR A 113 -12.64 -7.81 14.94
CA THR A 113 -13.87 -7.36 14.26
C THR A 113 -14.17 -8.14 12.98
N LEU A 114 -13.14 -8.63 12.26
CA LEU A 114 -13.39 -9.51 11.11
C LEU A 114 -13.92 -10.86 11.57
N ARG A 115 -13.31 -11.46 12.59
CA ARG A 115 -13.69 -12.77 13.13
C ARG A 115 -15.07 -12.76 13.76
N ASP A 116 -15.35 -11.79 14.63
CA ASP A 116 -16.48 -11.81 15.57
C ASP A 116 -17.53 -10.72 15.28
N GLY A 117 -17.22 -9.77 14.39
CA GLY A 117 -18.09 -8.62 14.09
C GLY A 117 -19.02 -8.80 12.90
N GLU A 118 -20.02 -7.93 12.83
CA GLU A 118 -20.94 -7.82 11.70
C GLU A 118 -20.38 -6.92 10.61
N CYS A 119 -20.61 -7.26 9.33
CA CYS A 119 -20.25 -6.39 8.22
C CYS A 119 -21.46 -5.53 7.85
N LEU A 120 -21.40 -4.22 8.12
CA LEU A 120 -22.50 -3.30 7.78
C LEU A 120 -22.38 -2.74 6.36
N ARG A 121 -21.17 -2.71 5.80
CA ARG A 121 -20.88 -2.18 4.46
C ARG A 121 -19.68 -2.90 3.85
N GLY A 122 -19.62 -3.00 2.52
CA GLY A 122 -18.49 -3.59 1.79
C GLY A 122 -18.75 -5.01 1.27
N GLY A 123 -19.92 -5.58 1.56
CA GLY A 123 -20.41 -6.80 0.90
C GLY A 123 -19.85 -8.11 1.44
N LEU A 124 -19.09 -8.09 2.54
CA LEU A 124 -18.56 -9.29 3.14
C LEU A 124 -19.70 -10.21 3.62
N PRO A 125 -19.72 -11.51 3.24
CA PRO A 125 -20.78 -12.42 3.65
C PRO A 125 -20.95 -12.53 5.17
N ALA A 126 -22.20 -12.74 5.60
CA ALA A 126 -22.56 -13.05 6.99
C ALA A 126 -22.38 -14.56 7.23
N GLU A 127 -21.13 -14.97 7.45
CA GLU A 127 -20.74 -16.35 7.74
C GLU A 127 -19.65 -16.38 8.82
N ASN A 128 -19.33 -17.57 9.33
CA ASN A 128 -18.21 -17.71 10.25
C ASN A 128 -16.88 -17.43 9.51
N ARG A 129 -16.06 -16.53 10.04
CA ARG A 129 -14.86 -16.02 9.37
C ARG A 129 -13.62 -16.55 10.05
N ASN A 130 -13.05 -17.60 9.47
CA ASN A 130 -11.74 -18.11 9.88
C ASN A 130 -10.63 -17.21 9.34
N VAL A 131 -10.18 -16.23 10.13
CA VAL A 131 -9.02 -15.39 9.78
C VAL A 131 -7.76 -16.25 9.86
N ILE A 132 -6.95 -16.24 8.80
CA ILE A 132 -5.73 -17.07 8.69
C ILE A 132 -4.45 -16.25 8.53
N GLY A 133 -4.56 -14.96 8.19
CA GLY A 133 -3.39 -14.13 8.04
C GLY A 133 -3.66 -12.65 7.80
N TYR A 134 -2.58 -11.90 7.84
CA TYR A 134 -2.55 -10.46 7.77
C TYR A 134 -1.32 -10.02 6.97
N THR A 135 -1.50 -9.09 6.03
CA THR A 135 -0.38 -8.44 5.35
C THR A 135 -0.44 -6.93 5.56
N LEU A 136 0.64 -6.37 6.10
CA LEU A 136 0.89 -4.93 6.06
C LEU A 136 1.68 -4.58 4.80
N LEU A 137 1.08 -3.83 3.89
CA LEU A 137 1.74 -3.25 2.72
C LEU A 137 2.26 -1.84 3.02
N GLY A 138 3.48 -1.56 2.59
CA GLY A 138 4.14 -0.30 2.91
C GLY A 138 4.71 -0.27 4.32
N ALA A 139 5.17 -1.42 4.82
CA ALA A 139 5.80 -1.52 6.13
C ALA A 139 7.04 -0.60 6.24
N GLU A 140 7.18 0.05 7.39
CA GLU A 140 8.29 0.94 7.79
C GLU A 140 8.69 0.58 9.22
N MET A 141 9.87 1.01 9.68
CA MET A 141 10.40 0.69 11.02
C MET A 141 9.43 1.01 12.16
N LYS A 142 8.64 2.08 12.03
CA LYS A 142 7.63 2.47 13.03
C LYS A 142 6.47 1.48 13.19
N HIS A 143 6.32 0.53 12.28
CA HIS A 143 5.26 -0.49 12.34
C HIS A 143 5.73 -1.78 13.03
N THR A 144 7.04 -1.97 13.20
CA THR A 144 7.62 -3.24 13.67
C THR A 144 7.06 -3.67 15.01
N GLU A 145 6.99 -2.76 15.99
CA GLU A 145 6.46 -3.07 17.32
C GLU A 145 4.99 -3.50 17.27
N ALA A 146 4.13 -2.72 16.58
CA ALA A 146 2.72 -3.05 16.46
C ALA A 146 2.47 -4.40 15.78
N MET A 147 3.26 -4.74 14.75
CA MET A 147 3.19 -6.04 14.09
C MET A 147 3.66 -7.18 14.99
N GLN A 148 4.74 -6.99 15.76
CA GLN A 148 5.24 -7.99 16.72
C GLN A 148 4.25 -8.26 17.85
N VAL A 149 3.59 -7.21 18.36
CA VAL A 149 2.53 -7.35 19.38
C VAL A 149 1.39 -8.20 18.82
N ALA A 150 0.93 -7.92 17.60
CA ALA A 150 -0.13 -8.69 16.96
C ALA A 150 0.28 -10.14 16.66
N GLU A 151 1.51 -10.38 16.23
CA GLU A 151 2.06 -11.73 16.05
C GLU A 151 2.06 -12.52 17.38
N GLY A 152 2.36 -11.86 18.49
CA GLY A 152 2.28 -12.44 19.84
C GLY A 152 0.85 -12.77 20.27
N GLU A 153 -0.10 -11.84 20.07
CA GLU A 153 -1.51 -12.02 20.41
C GLU A 153 -2.18 -13.11 19.57
N PHE A 154 -1.87 -13.15 18.27
CA PHE A 154 -2.50 -14.03 17.28
C PHE A 154 -1.52 -15.04 16.68
N SER A 155 -0.81 -15.78 17.53
CA SER A 155 0.25 -16.74 17.15
C SER A 155 -0.13 -17.84 16.14
N LYS A 156 -1.42 -18.06 15.88
CA LYS A 156 -1.93 -19.01 14.88
C LYS A 156 -2.07 -18.39 13.48
N LEU A 157 -2.01 -17.07 13.35
CA LEU A 157 -2.13 -16.36 12.08
C LEU A 157 -0.76 -16.17 11.45
N THR A 158 -0.74 -16.12 10.11
CA THR A 158 0.46 -15.74 9.36
C THR A 158 0.50 -14.24 9.16
N PHE A 159 1.61 -13.59 9.51
CA PHE A 159 1.81 -12.16 9.31
C PHE A 159 2.89 -11.90 8.27
N HIS A 160 2.64 -10.94 7.39
CA HIS A 160 3.62 -10.46 6.42
C HIS A 160 3.74 -8.93 6.49
N SER A 161 4.95 -8.43 6.66
CA SER A 161 5.26 -7.00 6.57
C SER A 161 6.06 -6.74 5.30
N LEU A 162 5.46 -6.06 4.34
CA LEU A 162 6.05 -5.83 3.02
C LEU A 162 6.31 -4.36 2.79
N THR A 163 7.57 -4.01 2.53
CA THR A 163 7.94 -2.64 2.16
C THR A 163 7.53 -2.37 0.71
N TRP A 164 7.26 -1.11 0.36
CA TRP A 164 7.04 -0.73 -1.03
C TRP A 164 8.18 -1.18 -1.99
N PRO A 165 9.48 -1.06 -1.63
CA PRO A 165 10.54 -1.63 -2.45
C PRO A 165 10.37 -3.12 -2.75
N ALA A 166 10.02 -3.92 -1.74
CA ALA A 166 9.83 -5.36 -1.91
C ALA A 166 8.62 -5.68 -2.80
N VAL A 167 7.52 -4.94 -2.66
CA VAL A 167 6.33 -5.08 -3.52
C VAL A 167 6.66 -4.72 -4.96
N THR A 168 7.33 -3.59 -5.20
CA THR A 168 7.74 -3.17 -6.55
C THR A 168 8.64 -4.19 -7.22
N GLU A 169 9.62 -4.74 -6.49
CA GLU A 169 10.51 -5.79 -7.03
C GLU A 169 9.74 -7.07 -7.39
N ARG A 170 8.73 -7.46 -6.62
CA ARG A 170 7.88 -8.61 -6.95
C ARG A 170 7.03 -8.37 -8.19
N LEU A 171 6.45 -7.17 -8.32
CA LEU A 171 5.71 -6.78 -9.53
C LEU A 171 6.62 -6.77 -10.76
N ARG A 172 7.86 -6.28 -10.61
CA ARG A 172 8.86 -6.33 -11.68
C ARG A 172 9.15 -7.76 -12.11
N ARG A 173 9.43 -8.67 -11.17
CA ARG A 173 9.64 -10.09 -11.47
C ARG A 173 8.45 -10.69 -12.20
N LEU A 174 7.24 -10.43 -11.71
CA LEU A 174 6.01 -10.92 -12.34
C LEU A 174 5.86 -10.40 -13.78
N SER A 175 6.30 -9.17 -14.08
CA SER A 175 6.28 -8.61 -15.43
C SER A 175 7.32 -9.24 -16.38
N THR A 176 8.42 -9.75 -15.82
CA THR A 176 9.52 -10.39 -16.59
C THR A 176 9.36 -11.89 -16.76
N GLU A 177 8.58 -12.53 -15.88
CA GLU A 177 8.23 -13.94 -16.02
C GLU A 177 7.41 -14.15 -17.29
N LYS A 178 7.69 -15.24 -18.02
CA LYS A 178 6.93 -15.58 -19.22
C LYS A 178 5.50 -15.91 -18.82
N ASN A 179 4.61 -14.95 -19.01
CA ASN A 179 3.18 -15.10 -18.79
C ASN A 179 2.44 -14.71 -20.07
N ASP A 180 1.52 -15.56 -20.52
CA ASP A 180 0.75 -15.33 -21.75
C ASP A 180 -0.63 -14.69 -21.45
N ASP A 181 -0.96 -14.40 -20.18
CA ASP A 181 -2.21 -13.74 -19.79
C ASP A 181 -2.11 -12.21 -20.04
N PRO A 182 -2.82 -11.67 -21.03
CA PRO A 182 -2.72 -10.25 -21.39
C PRO A 182 -3.28 -9.33 -20.29
N GLY A 183 -4.23 -9.81 -19.49
CA GLY A 183 -4.79 -9.06 -18.36
C GLY A 183 -3.75 -8.87 -17.27
N LEU A 184 -3.01 -9.94 -16.93
CA LEU A 184 -1.96 -9.87 -15.93
C LEU A 184 -0.80 -8.98 -16.37
N ILE A 185 -0.38 -9.06 -17.63
CA ILE A 185 0.67 -8.19 -18.19
C ILE A 185 0.26 -6.73 -18.07
N SER A 186 -0.95 -6.39 -18.52
CA SER A 186 -1.49 -5.02 -18.49
C SER A 186 -1.63 -4.49 -17.06
N TRP A 187 -2.17 -5.32 -16.15
CA TRP A 187 -2.30 -4.98 -14.75
C TRP A 187 -0.94 -4.74 -14.09
N THR A 188 0.03 -5.64 -14.30
CA THR A 188 1.35 -5.55 -13.67
C THR A 188 2.08 -4.29 -14.11
N ARG A 189 2.06 -3.96 -15.41
CA ARG A 189 2.64 -2.72 -15.94
C ARG A 189 1.97 -1.49 -15.35
N THR A 190 0.64 -1.48 -15.29
CA THR A 190 -0.13 -0.35 -14.74
C THR A 190 0.15 -0.15 -13.24
N ALA A 191 0.22 -1.25 -12.47
CA ALA A 191 0.55 -1.21 -11.05
C ALA A 191 1.98 -0.70 -10.82
N GLU A 192 2.95 -1.14 -11.63
CA GLU A 192 4.34 -0.70 -11.55
C GLU A 192 4.47 0.79 -11.90
N ASP A 193 3.84 1.24 -13.00
CA ASP A 193 3.83 2.64 -13.43
C ASP A 193 3.15 3.56 -12.40
N PHE A 194 2.03 3.12 -11.84
CA PHE A 194 1.34 3.85 -10.77
C PHE A 194 2.26 4.02 -9.55
N LEU A 195 2.91 2.94 -9.10
CA LEU A 195 3.84 3.03 -7.97
C LEU A 195 5.01 3.94 -8.30
N ARG A 196 5.65 3.82 -9.48
CA ARG A 196 6.72 4.73 -9.94
C ARG A 196 6.31 6.20 -9.93
N GLY A 197 5.07 6.51 -10.31
CA GLY A 197 4.54 7.88 -10.36
C GLY A 197 4.33 8.53 -8.98
N THR A 198 4.50 7.81 -7.88
CA THR A 198 4.35 8.35 -6.53
C THR A 198 5.69 8.83 -5.93
N PRO A 199 5.71 9.80 -4.99
CA PRO A 199 6.97 10.27 -4.37
C PRO A 199 7.80 9.18 -3.68
N LYS A 200 7.17 8.12 -3.15
CA LYS A 200 7.91 6.99 -2.59
C LYS A 200 8.32 5.97 -3.65
N GLY A 201 7.53 5.74 -4.71
CA GLY A 201 7.92 4.80 -5.75
C GLY A 201 8.84 5.35 -6.84
N SER A 202 8.94 6.66 -6.99
CA SER A 202 9.96 7.32 -7.83
C SER A 202 11.38 7.11 -7.32
N VAL A 203 11.55 6.87 -6.01
CA VAL A 203 12.84 6.50 -5.38
C VAL A 203 13.12 4.98 -5.50
N LEU A 204 12.17 4.18 -6.00
CA LEU A 204 12.21 2.70 -5.99
C LEU A 204 12.45 2.06 -7.36
N GLY A 205 12.72 2.86 -8.40
CA GLY A 205 13.36 2.35 -9.61
C GLY A 205 14.82 1.98 -9.32
N SER A 206 15.36 0.99 -10.03
CA SER A 206 16.80 0.97 -10.26
C SER A 206 17.16 2.33 -10.85
N TRP A 207 18.00 3.10 -10.15
CA TRP A 207 18.66 4.24 -10.76
C TRP A 207 19.24 3.76 -12.09
N PRO A 208 19.07 4.49 -13.21
CA PRO A 208 19.78 4.13 -14.43
C PRO A 208 21.25 3.93 -14.04
N PRO A 209 21.89 2.81 -14.44
CA PRO A 209 23.26 2.51 -14.02
C PRO A 209 24.25 3.61 -14.40
N ASP A 210 23.85 4.48 -15.34
CA ASP A 210 24.63 5.58 -15.87
C ASP A 210 24.40 6.91 -15.13
N ILE A 211 23.45 6.99 -14.18
CA ILE A 211 23.35 8.15 -13.29
C ILE A 211 24.34 7.96 -12.15
N MET A 212 25.56 8.46 -12.36
CA MET A 212 26.48 8.72 -11.26
C MET A 212 25.82 9.75 -10.34
N MET A 213 25.52 9.33 -9.10
CA MET A 213 25.32 10.28 -8.02
C MET A 213 26.54 11.20 -7.99
N PRO A 214 26.38 12.53 -8.13
CA PRO A 214 27.52 13.41 -7.98
C PRO A 214 28.12 13.15 -6.60
N PRO A 215 29.47 13.03 -6.48
CA PRO A 215 30.11 12.88 -5.19
C PRO A 215 29.61 13.99 -4.27
N ALA A 216 29.35 13.64 -2.99
CA ALA A 216 28.73 14.52 -2.01
C ALA A 216 29.32 15.95 -2.11
N ALA A 217 28.59 16.83 -2.79
CA ALA A 217 29.03 18.18 -3.05
C ALA A 217 28.43 19.06 -1.95
N SER A 218 29.27 19.53 -1.04
CA SER A 218 28.90 20.59 -0.12
C SER A 218 28.80 21.90 -0.90
N PHE A 219 27.60 22.44 -1.02
CA PHE A 219 27.38 23.77 -1.61
C PHE A 219 27.71 24.83 -0.58
N THR A 220 28.65 25.72 -0.91
CA THR A 220 28.92 26.91 -0.10
C THR A 220 28.19 28.07 -0.75
N PHE A 221 27.15 28.57 -0.09
CA PHE A 221 26.47 29.79 -0.57
C PHE A 221 27.41 30.98 -0.43
N ALA A 222 27.46 31.83 -1.45
CA ALA A 222 28.23 33.07 -1.45
C ALA A 222 27.59 34.09 -0.50
N ALA A 223 27.75 33.88 0.82
CA ALA A 223 27.59 34.86 1.90
C ALA A 223 27.89 34.28 3.30
N GLY A 224 28.61 33.14 3.43
CA GLY A 224 29.07 32.64 4.73
C GLY A 224 27.96 32.29 5.74
N ARG A 225 26.71 32.10 5.29
CA ARG A 225 25.62 31.62 6.16
C ARG A 225 25.46 30.12 6.02
N GLN A 226 25.71 29.41 7.12
CA GLN A 226 25.45 27.99 7.28
C GLN A 226 23.92 27.82 7.45
N PHE A 227 23.32 26.88 6.72
CA PHE A 227 21.92 26.54 6.90
C PHE A 227 21.78 25.77 8.22
N ASP A 228 21.11 26.35 9.20
CA ASP A 228 20.77 25.69 10.45
C ASP A 228 19.43 24.96 10.26
N PRO A 229 19.41 23.61 10.24
CA PRO A 229 18.18 22.85 10.08
C PRO A 229 17.21 23.00 11.27
N GLY A 230 17.59 23.72 12.33
CA GLY A 230 16.76 23.94 13.51
C GLY A 230 15.67 25.01 13.39
N ASN A 231 15.62 25.81 12.32
CA ASN A 231 14.65 26.91 12.22
C ASN A 231 13.48 26.60 11.28
N ALA A 232 12.28 26.78 11.84
CA ALA A 232 10.97 26.43 11.32
C ALA A 232 10.66 26.94 9.91
N VAL A 233 9.83 26.15 9.23
CA VAL A 233 9.18 26.39 7.94
C VAL A 233 8.55 27.78 7.89
N GLY A 234 9.21 28.71 7.20
CA GLY A 234 8.64 29.98 6.74
C GLY A 234 8.55 29.98 5.22
N SER A 235 7.42 30.42 4.67
CA SER A 235 7.21 30.49 3.22
C SER A 235 8.21 31.46 2.57
N VAL A 236 9.07 30.94 1.69
CA VAL A 236 9.97 31.76 0.89
C VAL A 236 9.22 32.20 -0.38
N PRO A 237 9.12 33.51 -0.69
CA PRO A 237 8.56 33.96 -1.97
C PRO A 237 9.43 33.45 -3.11
N ALA A 238 8.79 33.03 -4.21
CA ALA A 238 9.45 32.43 -5.35
C ALA A 238 10.66 33.27 -5.83
N ALA A 239 11.87 32.78 -5.54
CA ALA A 239 13.10 33.35 -6.07
C ALA A 239 13.39 32.69 -7.42
N GLN A 240 13.38 33.50 -8.48
CA GLN A 240 13.77 33.08 -9.81
C GLN A 240 15.31 33.16 -9.90
N PHE A 241 15.97 32.04 -10.21
CA PHE A 241 17.42 31.99 -10.35
C PHE A 241 17.81 31.83 -11.82
N ASN A 242 18.60 32.79 -12.33
CA ASN A 242 19.21 32.72 -13.65
C ASN A 242 20.62 32.12 -13.50
N PHE A 243 20.83 30.95 -14.11
CA PHE A 243 22.13 30.30 -14.16
C PHE A 243 22.93 30.84 -15.34
N THR A 244 24.16 31.26 -15.10
CA THR A 244 25.16 31.49 -16.16
C THR A 244 26.31 30.53 -15.96
N GLU A 245 26.57 29.71 -16.97
CA GLU A 245 27.65 28.74 -16.98
C GLU A 245 28.97 29.46 -17.26
N ARG A 246 29.99 29.23 -16.43
CA ARG A 246 31.36 29.67 -16.73
C ARG A 246 32.20 28.44 -17.06
N HIS A 247 32.58 28.31 -18.33
CA HIS A 247 33.58 27.34 -18.75
C HIS A 247 34.97 27.79 -18.27
N LYS A 248 35.75 26.84 -17.75
CA LYS A 248 37.20 26.95 -17.61
C LYS A 248 37.86 26.17 -18.71
#